data_AF-A0A1V8USI7-F1
#
_entry.id   AF-A0A1V8USI7-F1
#
_cell.length_a   1.000
_cell.length_b   1.000
_cell.length_c   1.000
_cell.angle_alpha   90.00
_cell.angle_beta   90.00
_cell.angle_gamma   90.00
#
_symmetry.space_group_name_H-M   'P 1'
#
loop_
_entity.id
_entity.type
_entity.pdbx_description
1 polymer ?
#
loop_
_entity_poly.entity_id
_entity_poly.type
_entity_poly.pdbx_seq_one_letter_code
_entity_poly.pdbx_strand_id
1 'polypeptide(L)'
;MMEIKTASIFVLPNEILLSIFGQFSTIELLQWITTCRRFHSLILRLFHNRLQYAAELDGHTMYLECYHPSDQLTAPGLFGIPLGTHGLNGVGRSLNIDGPTLGQAHRLGNLYTRFRPQQHEPERKVPRWLRPGDVPGSRTHPASDPQAEASDTKEVVRDIVTVDAHELFSQLATTAYLGKREPRRGLLESIVPVTDSTIRVWRDWLKRM
;
A
#
# COMPACT_ATOMS: atom_id res chain seq x y z
N MET A 1 49.38 -27.20 -10.16
CA MET A 1 48.47 -27.19 -8.99
C MET A 1 48.17 -25.73 -8.68
N MET A 2 47.05 -25.19 -9.17
CA MET A 2 46.67 -23.79 -8.91
C MET A 2 46.10 -23.69 -7.50
N GLU A 3 46.77 -22.98 -6.61
CA GLU A 3 46.19 -22.58 -5.32
C GLU A 3 45.01 -21.65 -5.59
N ILE A 4 43.80 -22.15 -5.39
CA ILE A 4 42.62 -21.30 -5.29
C ILE A 4 42.77 -20.57 -3.95
N LYS A 5 43.37 -19.37 -3.97
CA LYS A 5 43.31 -18.46 -2.82
C LYS A 5 41.84 -18.15 -2.57
N THR A 6 41.31 -18.65 -1.47
CA THR A 6 39.94 -18.39 -1.03
C THR A 6 39.82 -16.93 -0.62
N ALA A 7 39.47 -16.07 -1.58
CA ALA A 7 39.16 -14.69 -1.30
C ALA A 7 37.86 -14.64 -0.49
N SER A 8 37.91 -14.03 0.69
CA SER A 8 36.73 -13.82 1.51
C SER A 8 35.75 -12.89 0.80
N ILE A 9 34.45 -13.15 0.94
CA ILE A 9 33.37 -12.30 0.43
C ILE A 9 33.48 -10.84 0.94
N PHE A 10 34.14 -10.64 2.07
CA PHE A 10 34.39 -9.31 2.64
C PHE A 10 35.44 -8.48 1.88
N VAL A 11 36.17 -9.06 0.94
CA VAL A 11 37.10 -8.32 0.06
C VAL A 11 36.33 -7.60 -1.06
N LEU A 12 35.12 -8.06 -1.41
CA LEU A 12 34.31 -7.45 -2.45
C LEU A 12 33.94 -6.00 -2.11
N PRO A 13 33.85 -5.10 -3.09
CA PRO A 13 33.27 -3.76 -2.92
C PRO A 13 31.80 -3.82 -2.48
N ASN A 14 31.31 -2.74 -1.84
CA ASN A 14 29.93 -2.67 -1.34
C ASN A 14 28.89 -2.79 -2.46
N GLU A 15 29.22 -2.27 -3.64
CA GLU A 15 28.39 -2.24 -4.84
C GLU A 15 28.14 -3.65 -5.36
N ILE A 16 29.18 -4.50 -5.34
CA ILE A 16 29.07 -5.90 -5.75
C ILE A 16 28.21 -6.67 -4.74
N LEU A 17 28.41 -6.44 -3.44
CA LEU A 17 27.57 -7.05 -2.41
C LEU A 17 26.11 -6.59 -2.52
N LEU A 18 25.84 -5.30 -2.78
CA LEU A 18 24.50 -4.78 -2.99
C LEU A 18 23.84 -5.38 -4.24
N SER A 19 24.60 -5.56 -5.33
CA SER A 19 24.12 -6.22 -6.54
C SER A 19 23.73 -7.67 -6.27
N ILE A 20 24.57 -8.42 -5.54
CA ILE A 20 24.27 -9.80 -5.10
C ILE A 20 23.03 -9.82 -4.22
N PHE A 21 22.99 -9.00 -3.16
CA PHE A 21 21.81 -8.92 -2.26
C PHE A 21 20.54 -8.48 -3.00
N GLY A 22 20.67 -7.65 -4.02
CA GLY A 22 19.56 -7.19 -4.86
C GLY A 22 18.79 -8.31 -5.53
N GLN A 23 19.41 -9.48 -5.75
CA GLN A 23 18.79 -10.65 -6.37
C GLN A 23 17.88 -11.44 -5.42
N PHE A 24 18.02 -11.26 -4.10
CA PHE A 24 17.25 -12.00 -3.09
C PHE A 24 16.00 -11.23 -2.66
N SER A 25 14.95 -11.96 -2.27
CA SER A 25 13.74 -11.35 -1.71
C SER A 25 14.03 -10.68 -0.36
N THR A 26 13.15 -9.76 0.04
CA THR A 26 13.29 -9.07 1.35
C THR A 26 13.24 -10.07 2.51
N ILE A 27 12.45 -11.15 2.38
CA ILE A 27 12.29 -12.18 3.41
C ILE A 27 13.58 -13.00 3.58
N GLU A 28 14.23 -13.40 2.49
CA GLU A 28 15.50 -14.16 2.55
C GLU A 28 16.61 -13.33 3.20
N LEU A 29 16.69 -12.05 2.83
CA LEU A 29 17.70 -11.12 3.36
C LEU A 29 17.55 -10.82 4.85
N LEU A 30 16.34 -10.96 5.42
CA LEU A 30 16.10 -10.75 6.85
C LEU A 30 16.95 -11.68 7.72
N GLN A 31 17.24 -12.89 7.26
CA GLN A 31 18.08 -13.83 8.00
C GLN A 31 19.55 -13.38 8.05
N TRP A 32 20.00 -12.65 7.02
CA TRP A 32 21.40 -12.23 6.89
C TRP A 32 21.69 -10.91 7.60
N ILE A 33 20.66 -10.16 7.97
CA ILE A 33 20.78 -8.84 8.61
C ILE A 33 21.47 -8.90 9.98
N THR A 34 21.46 -10.06 10.65
CA THR A 34 22.05 -10.27 11.98
C THR A 34 23.47 -10.86 11.94
N THR A 35 23.96 -11.27 10.77
CA THR A 35 25.23 -12.01 10.65
C THR A 35 26.45 -11.13 10.89
N CYS A 36 26.51 -9.96 10.27
CA CYS A 36 27.61 -9.01 10.45
C CYS A 36 27.17 -7.56 10.25
N ARG A 37 27.91 -6.61 10.84
CA ARG A 37 27.62 -5.17 10.75
C ARG A 37 27.59 -4.65 9.31
N ARG A 38 28.44 -5.18 8.44
CA ARG A 38 28.50 -4.77 7.02
C ARG A 38 27.24 -5.21 6.27
N PHE A 39 26.81 -6.46 6.43
CA PHE A 39 25.59 -6.96 5.80
C PHE A 39 24.37 -6.24 6.35
N HIS A 40 24.31 -6.05 7.67
CA HIS A 40 23.28 -5.24 8.32
C HIS A 40 23.10 -3.86 7.66
N SER A 41 24.21 -3.13 7.49
CA SER A 41 24.22 -1.80 6.85
C SER A 41 23.68 -1.83 5.41
N LEU A 42 24.21 -2.74 4.59
CA LEU A 42 23.89 -2.80 3.17
C LEU A 42 22.46 -3.28 2.93
N ILE A 43 22.03 -4.30 3.67
CA ILE A 43 20.68 -4.86 3.58
C ILE A 43 19.65 -3.82 4.04
N LEU A 44 19.91 -3.06 5.11
CA LEU A 44 18.99 -1.99 5.53
C LEU A 44 18.83 -0.89 4.48
N ARG A 45 19.92 -0.46 3.84
CA ARG A 45 19.86 0.49 2.73
C ARG A 45 19.05 -0.07 1.56
N LEU A 46 19.27 -1.35 1.22
CA LEU A 46 18.51 -2.02 0.18
C LEU A 46 17.01 -2.08 0.50
N PHE A 47 16.63 -2.40 1.75
CA PHE A 47 15.24 -2.42 2.19
C PHE A 47 14.60 -1.04 2.13
N HIS A 48 15.29 0.00 2.61
CA HIS A 48 14.82 1.38 2.50
C HIS A 48 14.56 1.78 1.05
N ASN A 49 15.51 1.50 0.14
CA ASN A 49 15.34 1.76 -1.29
C ASN A 49 14.14 1.01 -1.87
N ARG A 50 13.99 -0.28 -1.57
CA ARG A 50 12.84 -1.09 -2.03
C ARG A 50 11.51 -0.49 -1.55
N LEU A 51 11.44 -0.05 -0.29
CA LEU A 51 10.25 0.59 0.27
C LEU A 51 9.99 1.95 -0.36
N GLN A 52 11.03 2.71 -0.69
CA GLN A 52 10.89 3.97 -1.40
C GLN A 52 10.30 3.78 -2.81
N TYR A 53 10.85 2.85 -3.59
CA TYR A 53 10.27 2.49 -4.88
C TYR A 53 8.82 1.99 -4.74
N ALA A 54 8.51 1.19 -3.71
CA ALA A 54 7.16 0.71 -3.48
C ALA A 54 6.18 1.82 -3.07
N ALA A 55 6.63 2.83 -2.32
CA ALA A 55 5.81 3.96 -1.91
C ALA A 55 5.49 4.91 -3.07
N GLU A 56 6.35 4.95 -4.09
CA GLU A 56 6.23 5.77 -5.31
C GLU A 56 5.65 4.97 -6.49
N LEU A 57 5.01 3.82 -6.24
CA LEU A 57 4.40 2.99 -7.29
C LEU A 57 3.22 3.71 -7.96
N ASP A 58 3.47 4.31 -9.12
CA ASP A 58 2.44 4.90 -9.96
C ASP A 58 1.55 3.83 -10.61
N GLY A 59 0.29 4.18 -10.86
CA GLY A 59 -0.66 3.32 -11.59
C GLY A 59 -1.18 2.12 -10.80
N HIS A 60 -0.84 2.01 -9.52
CA HIS A 60 -1.37 1.00 -8.61
C HIS A 60 -2.48 1.60 -7.73
N THR A 61 -3.50 0.82 -7.44
CA THR A 61 -4.60 1.21 -6.56
C THR A 61 -4.81 0.13 -5.52
N MET A 62 -4.97 0.53 -4.26
CA MET A 62 -5.32 -0.40 -3.19
C MET A 62 -6.83 -0.63 -3.23
N TYR A 63 -7.23 -1.89 -3.13
CA TYR A 63 -8.61 -2.34 -2.99
C TYR A 63 -8.76 -2.97 -1.63
N LEU A 64 -9.85 -2.65 -0.95
CA LEU A 64 -10.20 -3.18 0.35
C LEU A 64 -11.60 -3.75 0.27
N GLU A 65 -11.72 -5.03 0.57
CA GLU A 65 -12.99 -5.69 0.77
C GLU A 65 -13.15 -5.96 2.26
N CYS A 66 -14.29 -5.60 2.82
CA CYS A 66 -14.64 -5.87 4.20
C CYS A 66 -16.13 -6.22 4.25
N TYR A 67 -16.45 -7.47 4.55
CA TYR A 67 -17.83 -7.96 4.45
C TYR A 67 -18.11 -9.10 5.43
N HIS A 68 -19.39 -9.29 5.75
CA HIS A 68 -19.82 -10.51 6.42
C HIS A 68 -19.66 -11.71 5.47
N PRO A 69 -19.16 -12.88 5.91
CA PRO A 69 -18.94 -14.03 5.03
C PRO A 69 -20.15 -14.43 4.17
N SER A 70 -21.37 -14.17 4.65
CA SER A 70 -22.62 -14.39 3.91
C SER A 70 -22.82 -13.46 2.70
N ASP A 71 -22.19 -12.29 2.69
CA ASP A 71 -22.36 -11.24 1.68
C ASP A 71 -21.20 -11.18 0.67
N GLN A 72 -20.34 -12.20 0.64
CA GLN A 72 -19.14 -12.23 -0.21
C GLN A 72 -19.40 -11.91 -1.70
N LEU A 73 -20.58 -12.30 -2.22
CA LEU A 73 -20.92 -12.11 -3.63
C LEU A 73 -21.55 -10.74 -3.94
N THR A 74 -22.01 -10.02 -2.92
CA THR A 74 -22.79 -8.78 -3.05
C THR A 74 -22.09 -7.57 -2.44
N ALA A 75 -21.06 -7.79 -1.62
CA ALA A 75 -20.37 -6.74 -0.92
C ALA A 75 -19.62 -5.79 -1.87
N PRO A 76 -19.77 -4.47 -1.69
CA PRO A 76 -19.04 -3.49 -2.48
C PRO A 76 -17.57 -3.42 -2.03
N GLY A 77 -16.65 -3.45 -2.99
CA GLY A 77 -15.24 -3.16 -2.73
C GLY A 77 -15.00 -1.67 -2.50
N LEU A 78 -14.01 -1.35 -1.68
CA LEU A 78 -13.56 0.01 -1.40
C LEU A 78 -12.22 0.28 -2.10
N PHE A 79 -12.05 1.51 -2.56
CA PHE A 79 -10.79 2.00 -3.13
C PHE A 79 -9.99 2.74 -2.06
N GLY A 80 -8.67 2.53 -2.03
CA GLY A 80 -7.76 3.22 -1.13
C GLY A 80 -6.95 4.28 -1.85
N ILE A 81 -7.21 5.56 -1.56
CA ILE A 81 -6.35 6.67 -2.00
C ILE A 81 -5.09 6.69 -1.11
N PRO A 82 -3.88 6.63 -1.68
CA PRO A 82 -2.65 6.71 -0.89
C PRO A 82 -2.51 8.10 -0.24
N LEU A 83 -2.33 8.12 1.08
CA LEU A 83 -1.99 9.33 1.85
C LEU A 83 -0.48 9.46 2.07
N GLY A 84 0.29 8.46 1.65
CA GLY A 84 1.74 8.38 1.78
C GLY A 84 2.23 7.55 2.96
N THR A 85 3.54 7.28 2.94
CA THR A 85 4.25 6.46 3.93
C THR A 85 4.99 7.36 4.91
N HIS A 86 4.40 7.58 6.08
CA HIS A 86 4.96 8.50 7.06
C HIS A 86 6.26 7.95 7.65
N GLY A 87 7.29 8.80 7.80
CA GLY A 87 8.56 8.43 8.42
C GLY A 87 9.60 7.80 7.47
N LEU A 88 9.22 7.40 6.25
CA LEU A 88 10.12 6.78 5.27
C LEU A 88 11.33 7.66 4.93
N ASN A 89 11.10 8.96 4.70
CA ASN A 89 12.16 9.93 4.40
C ASN A 89 13.11 10.14 5.59
N GLY A 90 12.57 10.11 6.81
CA GLY A 90 13.36 10.27 8.04
C GLY A 90 14.32 9.10 8.26
N VAL A 91 13.86 7.87 8.01
CA VAL A 91 14.69 6.67 8.10
C VAL A 91 15.81 6.70 7.05
N GLY A 92 15.52 7.08 5.81
CA GLY A 92 16.52 7.22 4.74
C GLY A 92 17.63 8.20 5.09
N ARG A 93 17.27 9.37 5.67
CA ARG A 93 18.26 10.35 6.13
C ARG A 93 19.19 9.77 7.21
N SER A 94 18.63 9.05 8.18
CA SER A 94 19.44 8.43 9.25
C SER A 94 20.39 7.35 8.74
N LEU A 95 19.98 6.56 7.74
CA LEU A 95 20.81 5.50 7.13
C LEU A 95 22.01 6.05 6.34
N ASN A 96 21.83 7.23 5.74
CA ASN A 96 22.84 7.87 4.89
C ASN A 96 23.80 8.77 5.68
N ILE A 97 23.30 9.53 6.67
CA ILE A 97 24.11 10.49 7.42
C ILE A 97 24.74 9.87 8.67
N ASP A 98 23.93 9.24 9.51
CA ASP A 98 24.37 8.75 10.83
C ASP A 98 24.90 7.31 10.78
N GLY A 99 24.69 6.63 9.66
CA GLY A 99 24.97 5.20 9.49
C GLY A 99 23.94 4.31 10.21
N PRO A 100 24.05 2.99 10.05
CA PRO A 100 23.08 2.06 10.59
C PRO A 100 23.18 1.95 12.12
N THR A 101 22.20 2.51 12.84
CA THR A 101 22.09 2.42 14.30
C THR A 101 21.15 1.29 14.74
N LEU A 102 21.38 0.77 15.95
CA LEU A 102 20.47 -0.17 16.62
C LEU A 102 19.03 0.40 16.62
N GLY A 103 18.06 -0.43 16.23
CA GLY A 103 16.64 -0.05 16.16
C GLY A 103 16.18 0.52 14.81
N GLN A 104 17.06 0.81 13.85
CA GLN A 104 16.62 1.24 12.50
C GLN A 104 15.85 0.15 11.77
N ALA A 105 16.26 -1.11 11.90
CA ALA A 105 15.51 -2.25 11.35
C ALA A 105 14.08 -2.30 11.90
N HIS A 106 13.91 -2.08 13.20
CA HIS A 106 12.61 -2.02 13.84
C HIS A 106 11.78 -0.82 13.35
N ARG A 107 12.39 0.36 13.24
CA ARG A 107 11.74 1.55 12.66
C ARG A 107 11.25 1.30 11.23
N LEU A 108 12.07 0.65 10.41
CA LEU A 108 11.72 0.32 9.03
C LEU A 108 10.57 -0.70 8.97
N GLY A 109 10.58 -1.72 9.85
CA GLY A 109 9.51 -2.71 9.97
C GLY A 109 8.18 -2.15 10.49
N ASN A 110 8.21 -1.03 11.21
CA ASN A 110 7.01 -0.35 11.71
C ASN A 110 6.46 0.72 10.73
N LEU A 111 7.07 0.88 9.55
CA LEU A 111 6.51 1.79 8.53
C LEU A 111 5.24 1.20 7.94
N TYR A 112 4.25 2.05 7.75
CA TYR A 112 3.01 1.70 7.08
C TYR A 112 2.57 2.82 6.15
N THR A 113 2.06 2.44 4.99
CA THR A 113 1.38 3.37 4.08
C THR A 113 -0.05 3.54 4.55
N ARG A 114 -0.49 4.79 4.65
CA ARG A 114 -1.88 5.09 5.01
C ARG A 114 -2.70 5.25 3.75
N PHE A 115 -3.90 4.68 3.76
CA PHE A 115 -4.86 4.82 2.68
C PHE A 115 -6.16 5.39 3.23
N ARG A 116 -6.80 6.23 2.43
CA ARG A 116 -8.15 6.71 2.71
C ARG A 116 -9.15 5.88 1.91
N PRO A 117 -10.12 5.22 2.55
CA PRO A 117 -11.14 4.46 1.83
C PRO A 117 -12.10 5.40 1.09
N GLN A 118 -12.56 4.99 -0.08
CA GLN A 118 -13.52 5.66 -0.93
C GLN A 118 -14.41 4.62 -1.62
N GLN A 119 -15.72 4.90 -1.76
CA GLN A 119 -16.64 4.00 -2.46
C GLN A 119 -16.53 4.14 -3.98
N HIS A 120 -16.33 5.37 -4.46
CA HIS A 120 -16.12 5.64 -5.86
C HIS A 120 -14.65 5.47 -6.25
N GLU A 121 -14.44 4.93 -7.44
CA GLU A 121 -13.10 4.90 -8.03
C GLU A 121 -12.59 6.35 -8.18
N PRO A 122 -11.36 6.66 -7.75
CA PRO A 122 -10.80 7.99 -7.91
C PRO A 122 -10.86 8.38 -9.38
N GLU A 123 -11.56 9.48 -9.66
CA GLU A 123 -11.85 9.94 -11.01
C GLU A 123 -10.53 10.17 -11.74
N ARG A 124 -10.16 9.27 -12.67
CA ARG A 124 -9.10 9.58 -13.61
C ARG A 124 -9.58 10.77 -14.41
N LYS A 125 -8.71 11.76 -14.58
CA LYS A 125 -8.80 12.78 -15.64
C LYS A 125 -8.67 12.09 -16.99
N VAL A 126 -9.63 11.23 -17.35
CA VAL A 126 -9.81 10.79 -18.72
C VAL A 126 -10.09 12.08 -19.48
N PRO A 127 -9.38 12.41 -20.56
CA PRO A 127 -9.80 13.49 -21.43
C PRO A 127 -11.22 13.12 -21.86
N ARG A 128 -12.19 13.82 -21.29
CA ARG A 128 -13.61 13.60 -21.57
C ARG A 128 -13.72 13.79 -23.07
N TRP A 129 -13.88 12.69 -23.82
CA TRP A 129 -14.31 12.79 -25.19
C TRP A 129 -15.58 13.61 -25.12
N LEU A 130 -15.52 14.86 -25.61
CA LEU A 130 -16.61 15.81 -25.55
C LEU A 130 -17.84 15.06 -26.05
N ARG A 131 -18.76 14.75 -25.13
CA ARG A 131 -20.00 14.12 -25.54
C ARG A 131 -20.70 15.13 -26.44
N PRO A 132 -21.34 14.72 -27.54
CA PRO A 132 -22.17 15.65 -28.32
C PRO A 132 -23.16 16.33 -27.36
N GLY A 133 -23.00 17.65 -27.11
CA GLY A 133 -23.76 18.40 -26.10
C GLY A 133 -22.94 19.08 -24.99
N ASP A 134 -21.62 18.86 -24.91
CA ASP A 134 -20.68 19.61 -24.03
C ASP A 134 -20.39 21.02 -24.61
N VAL A 135 -21.43 21.83 -24.79
CA VAL A 135 -21.31 23.24 -25.20
C VAL A 135 -21.30 24.11 -23.94
N PRO A 136 -20.27 24.97 -23.74
CA PRO A 136 -20.24 25.91 -22.62
C PRO A 136 -21.53 26.75 -22.59
N GLY A 137 -22.26 26.72 -21.47
CA GLY A 137 -23.55 27.40 -21.30
C GLY A 137 -24.80 26.54 -21.53
N SER A 138 -24.65 25.28 -21.94
CA SER A 138 -25.78 24.33 -22.00
C SER A 138 -26.21 23.89 -20.60
N ARG A 139 -27.52 23.59 -20.41
CA ARG A 139 -28.05 22.98 -19.18
C ARG A 139 -27.47 21.59 -18.88
N THR A 140 -26.87 20.95 -19.88
CA THR A 140 -26.21 19.64 -19.77
C THR A 140 -24.70 19.74 -19.54
N HIS A 141 -24.15 20.96 -19.52
CA HIS A 141 -22.73 21.19 -19.30
C HIS A 141 -22.40 20.99 -17.81
N PRO A 142 -21.31 20.30 -17.45
CA PRO A 142 -20.97 19.98 -16.06
C PRO A 142 -20.77 21.22 -15.17
N ALA A 143 -20.38 22.37 -15.73
CA ALA A 143 -20.29 23.63 -14.99
C ALA A 143 -21.67 24.23 -14.61
N SER A 144 -22.76 23.69 -15.15
CA SER A 144 -24.14 24.08 -14.84
C SER A 144 -24.75 23.18 -13.75
N ASP A 145 -24.01 22.17 -13.27
CA ASP A 145 -24.46 21.21 -12.28
C ASP A 145 -23.99 21.66 -10.88
N PRO A 146 -24.87 22.21 -10.02
CA PRO A 146 -24.50 22.76 -8.72
C PRO A 146 -23.95 21.71 -7.74
N GLN A 147 -23.97 20.43 -8.11
CA GLN A 147 -23.50 19.30 -7.33
C GLN A 147 -22.01 19.00 -7.54
N ALA A 148 -21.38 19.54 -8.60
CA ALA A 148 -19.96 19.34 -8.86
C ALA A 148 -19.04 20.10 -7.86
N GLU A 149 -19.53 21.19 -7.27
CA GLU A 149 -18.77 21.99 -6.30
C GLU A 149 -18.95 21.54 -4.83
N ALA A 150 -19.87 20.61 -4.55
CA ALA A 150 -20.17 20.16 -3.18
C ALA A 150 -19.32 18.96 -2.69
N SER A 151 -18.40 18.45 -3.51
CA SER A 151 -17.63 17.22 -3.27
C SER A 151 -16.31 17.42 -2.49
N ASP A 152 -16.17 18.52 -1.72
CA ASP A 152 -15.00 18.74 -0.84
C ASP A 152 -15.29 18.39 0.63
N THR A 153 -16.51 17.95 0.96
CA THR A 153 -16.77 17.34 2.26
C THR A 153 -16.06 16.00 2.31
N LYS A 154 -15.22 15.78 3.32
CA LYS A 154 -14.51 14.53 3.57
C LYS A 154 -15.51 13.36 3.62
N GLU A 155 -15.78 12.73 2.48
CA GLU A 155 -16.65 11.56 2.37
C GLU A 155 -16.13 10.49 3.34
N VAL A 156 -16.98 10.12 4.30
CA VAL A 156 -16.73 9.07 5.28
C VAL A 156 -17.46 7.84 4.77
N VAL A 157 -16.72 6.80 4.41
CA VAL A 157 -17.29 5.51 4.07
C VAL A 157 -17.93 4.90 5.31
N ARG A 158 -19.19 4.47 5.19
CA ARG A 158 -19.93 3.77 6.24
C ARG A 158 -20.54 2.52 5.64
N ASP A 159 -20.60 1.48 6.45
CA ASP A 159 -21.27 0.23 6.12
C ASP A 159 -22.09 -0.25 7.33
N ILE A 160 -23.16 -0.99 7.07
CA ILE A 160 -24.07 -1.48 8.10
C ILE A 160 -23.74 -2.94 8.37
N VAL A 161 -23.23 -3.21 9.56
CA VAL A 161 -22.95 -4.58 10.03
C VAL A 161 -24.07 -5.02 10.96
N THR A 162 -24.80 -6.06 10.56
CA THR A 162 -25.81 -6.69 11.41
C THR A 162 -25.16 -7.64 12.42
N VAL A 163 -25.64 -7.60 13.66
CA VAL A 163 -25.24 -8.52 14.73
C VAL A 163 -26.51 -9.08 15.35
N ASP A 164 -26.75 -10.37 15.17
CA ASP A 164 -27.95 -11.02 15.67
C ASP A 164 -28.05 -10.93 17.19
N ALA A 165 -29.27 -10.80 17.73
CA ALA A 165 -29.49 -10.50 19.14
C ALA A 165 -28.79 -11.47 20.11
N HIS A 166 -28.62 -12.73 19.70
CA HIS A 166 -27.96 -13.79 20.47
C HIS A 166 -26.44 -13.83 20.29
N GLU A 167 -25.91 -13.05 19.36
CA GLU A 167 -24.47 -12.97 19.07
C GLU A 167 -23.80 -11.81 19.82
N LEU A 168 -22.61 -12.10 20.32
CA LEU A 168 -21.76 -11.14 21.03
C LEU A 168 -20.94 -10.26 20.07
N PHE A 169 -20.65 -10.78 18.88
CA PHE A 169 -19.88 -10.10 17.84
C PHE A 169 -20.30 -10.59 16.46
N SER A 170 -20.06 -9.77 15.44
CA SER A 170 -20.08 -10.19 14.04
C SER A 170 -18.64 -10.30 13.53
N GLN A 171 -18.35 -11.33 12.75
CA GLN A 171 -17.03 -11.55 12.15
C GLN A 171 -17.07 -11.14 10.68
N LEU A 172 -16.17 -10.25 10.29
CA LEU A 172 -16.06 -9.77 8.92
C LEU A 172 -14.78 -10.33 8.30
N ALA A 173 -14.90 -10.85 7.08
CA ALA A 173 -13.75 -11.14 6.24
C ALA A 173 -13.18 -9.81 5.73
N THR A 174 -11.86 -9.68 5.72
CA THR A 174 -11.18 -8.46 5.27
C THR A 174 -9.99 -8.81 4.41
N THR A 175 -10.06 -8.43 3.15
CA THR A 175 -9.00 -8.70 2.18
C THR A 175 -8.58 -7.41 1.51
N ALA A 176 -7.27 -7.22 1.39
CA ALA A 176 -6.69 -6.08 0.69
C ALA A 176 -5.86 -6.56 -0.49
N TYR A 177 -6.02 -5.89 -1.61
CA TYR A 177 -5.34 -6.20 -2.86
C TYR A 177 -4.71 -4.95 -3.45
N LEU A 178 -3.53 -5.11 -4.05
CA LEU A 178 -2.92 -4.08 -4.87
C LEU A 178 -3.18 -4.42 -6.33
N GLY A 179 -4.01 -3.62 -7.00
CA GLY A 179 -4.27 -3.78 -8.43
C GLY A 179 -3.46 -2.80 -9.25
N LYS A 180 -2.84 -3.28 -10.32
CA LYS A 180 -2.21 -2.46 -11.35
C LYS A 180 -3.22 -2.23 -12.46
N ARG A 181 -3.39 -0.98 -12.88
CA ARG A 181 -4.29 -0.64 -13.99
C ARG A 181 -3.52 -0.23 -15.24
N GLU A 182 -4.03 -0.67 -16.38
CA GLU A 182 -3.53 -0.26 -17.67
C GLU A 182 -3.65 1.28 -17.83
N PRO A 183 -2.58 1.98 -18.22
CA PRO A 183 -2.59 3.45 -18.34
C PRO A 183 -3.61 3.97 -19.36
N ARG A 184 -3.84 3.26 -20.46
CA ARG A 184 -4.64 3.74 -21.61
C ARG A 184 -6.14 3.48 -21.45
N ARG A 185 -6.52 2.26 -21.05
CA ARG A 185 -7.93 1.84 -20.98
C ARG A 185 -8.49 1.81 -19.56
N GLY A 186 -7.64 1.88 -18.54
CA GLY A 186 -8.05 1.76 -17.14
C GLY A 186 -8.42 0.35 -16.70
N LEU A 187 -8.23 -0.65 -17.57
CA LEU A 187 -8.48 -2.06 -17.25
C LEU A 187 -7.53 -2.55 -16.16
N LEU A 188 -7.98 -3.46 -15.31
CA LEU A 188 -7.14 -4.13 -14.33
C LEU A 188 -6.17 -5.06 -15.07
N GLU A 189 -4.87 -4.75 -15.02
CA GLU A 189 -3.81 -5.51 -15.67
C GLU A 189 -3.33 -6.66 -14.79
N SER A 190 -3.17 -6.39 -13.50
CA SER A 190 -2.80 -7.41 -12.51
C SER A 190 -3.35 -7.07 -11.13
N ILE A 191 -3.46 -8.08 -10.29
CA ILE A 191 -3.88 -7.95 -8.90
C ILE A 191 -3.00 -8.83 -8.02
N VAL A 192 -2.56 -8.28 -6.89
CA VAL A 192 -1.72 -8.99 -5.92
C VAL A 192 -2.37 -8.88 -4.55
N PRO A 193 -2.69 -10.00 -3.86
CA PRO A 193 -3.18 -9.94 -2.50
C PRO A 193 -2.08 -9.41 -1.57
N VAL A 194 -2.43 -8.42 -0.74
CA VAL A 194 -1.54 -7.84 0.26
C VAL A 194 -1.78 -8.51 1.60
N THR A 195 -3.05 -8.62 2.00
CA THR A 195 -3.46 -9.23 3.27
C THR A 195 -4.82 -9.88 3.12
N ASP A 196 -4.98 -11.02 3.78
CA ASP A 196 -6.25 -11.72 3.98
C ASP A 196 -6.39 -11.98 5.49
N SER A 197 -7.48 -11.52 6.07
CA SER A 197 -7.67 -11.48 7.53
C SER A 197 -9.15 -11.45 7.91
N THR A 198 -9.42 -11.54 9.20
CA THR A 198 -10.77 -11.36 9.75
C THR A 198 -10.75 -10.33 10.87
N ILE A 199 -11.80 -9.52 10.94
CA ILE A 199 -12.03 -8.60 12.05
C ILE A 199 -13.30 -9.01 12.80
N ARG A 200 -13.35 -8.74 14.10
CA ARG A 200 -14.53 -9.01 14.94
C ARG A 200 -15.04 -7.72 15.52
N VAL A 201 -16.31 -7.40 15.25
CA VAL A 201 -16.99 -6.23 15.77
C VAL A 201 -17.88 -6.67 16.93
N TRP A 202 -17.47 -6.33 18.15
CA TRP A 202 -18.20 -6.70 19.36
C TRP A 202 -19.35 -5.73 19.64
N ARG A 203 -20.48 -6.26 20.08
CA ARG A 203 -21.66 -5.47 20.44
C ARG A 203 -21.36 -4.43 21.50
N ASP A 204 -20.54 -4.77 22.49
CA ASP A 204 -20.19 -3.85 23.57
C ASP A 204 -19.26 -2.71 23.12
N TRP A 205 -18.53 -2.86 22.00
CA TRP A 205 -17.78 -1.75 21.41
C TRP A 205 -18.73 -0.70 20.85
N LEU A 206 -19.78 -1.14 20.15
CA LEU A 206 -20.82 -0.26 19.59
C LEU A 206 -21.61 0.49 20.67
N LYS A 207 -21.75 -0.07 21.89
CA LYS A 207 -22.41 0.60 23.02
C LYS A 207 -21.56 1.71 23.66
N ARG A 208 -20.25 1.71 23.43
CA ARG A 208 -19.28 2.62 24.08
C ARG A 208 -18.81 3.77 23.17
N MET A 209 -19.16 3.72 21.89
CA MET A 209 -18.99 4.82 20.94
C MET A 209 -20.20 5.75 20.99
#